data_AF-A0A6L7A3A1-F1
#
_entry.id   AF-A0A6L7A3A1-F1
#
_cell.length_a   1.000
_cell.length_b   1.000
_cell.length_c   1.000
_cell.angle_alpha   90.00
_cell.angle_beta   90.00
_cell.angle_gamma   90.00
#
_symmetry.space_group_name_H-M   'P 1'
#
loop_
_entity.id
_entity.type
_entity.pdbx_description
1 polymer ?
#
loop_
_entity_poly.entity_id
_entity_poly.type
_entity_poly.pdbx_seq_one_letter_code
_entity_poly.pdbx_strand_id
1 'polypeptide(L)' 'VSACPFGMITIQSLPGDTRQQIVKCDLCEQREEGPACVESCPTQALQLLTERELRRVRQQRIVASGENPL' A
#
# COMPACT_ATOMS: atom_id res chain seq x y z
N VAL A 1 2.79 12.03 -15.78
CA VAL A 1 2.29 10.91 -14.92
C VAL A 1 2.61 9.53 -15.51
N SER A 2 3.51 9.42 -16.51
CA SER A 2 3.79 8.17 -17.24
C SER A 2 4.78 7.20 -16.57
N ALA A 3 5.43 7.58 -15.46
CA ALA A 3 6.50 6.77 -14.86
C ALA A 3 6.02 5.66 -13.92
N CYS A 4 4.83 5.80 -13.30
CA CYS A 4 4.30 4.78 -12.42
C CYS A 4 3.59 3.70 -13.26
N PRO A 5 4.08 2.45 -13.31
CA PRO A 5 3.47 1.40 -14.12
C PRO A 5 2.13 0.93 -13.58
N PHE A 6 1.78 1.31 -12.34
CA PHE A 6 0.55 0.91 -11.66
C PHE A 6 -0.53 2.00 -11.68
N GLY A 7 -0.25 3.18 -12.23
CA GLY A 7 -1.24 4.27 -12.31
C GLY A 7 -1.64 4.88 -10.97
N MET A 8 -0.83 4.73 -9.91
CA MET A 8 -1.20 5.10 -8.53
C MET A 8 -1.01 6.60 -8.20
N ILE A 9 -0.66 7.42 -9.19
CA ILE A 9 -0.38 8.85 -9.00
C ILE A 9 -1.55 9.67 -9.53
N THR A 10 -2.14 10.50 -8.69
CA THR A 10 -3.22 11.43 -9.07
C THR A 10 -2.71 12.86 -9.04
N ILE A 11 -3.13 13.68 -10.01
CA ILE A 11 -2.90 15.13 -9.97
C ILE A 11 -4.22 15.78 -9.53
N GLN A 12 -4.17 16.58 -8.47
CA GLN A 12 -5.30 17.34 -7.96
C GLN A 12 -5.02 18.84 -8.02
N SER A 13 -6.06 19.61 -8.34
CA SER A 13 -6.07 21.06 -8.23
C SER A 13 -7.03 21.45 -7.11
N LEU A 14 -6.51 22.13 -6.10
CA LEU A 14 -7.33 22.57 -4.97
C LEU A 14 -7.92 23.96 -5.27
N PRO A 15 -9.19 24.22 -4.89
CA PRO A 15 -9.78 25.54 -5.05
C PRO A 15 -8.94 26.62 -4.36
N GLY A 16 -8.55 27.66 -5.11
CA GLY A 16 -7.70 28.75 -4.60
C GLY A 16 -6.20 28.49 -4.66
N ASP A 17 -5.76 27.30 -5.09
CA ASP A 17 -4.36 27.01 -5.41
C ASP A 17 -4.17 26.93 -6.93
N THR A 18 -3.23 27.71 -7.46
CA THR A 18 -2.86 27.66 -8.89
C THR A 18 -1.90 26.52 -9.19
N ARG A 19 -1.33 25.87 -8.16
CA ARG A 19 -0.40 24.75 -8.31
C ARG A 19 -1.16 23.44 -8.41
N GLN A 20 -0.65 22.56 -9.26
CA GLN A 20 -1.08 21.17 -9.31
C GLN A 20 -0.36 20.38 -8.22
N GLN A 21 -1.11 19.62 -7.43
CA GLN A 21 -0.56 18.75 -6.39
C GLN A 21 -0.56 17.31 -6.84
N ILE A 22 0.54 16.62 -6.60
CA ILE A 22 0.68 15.18 -6.88
C ILE A 22 0.33 14.43 -5.61
N VAL A 23 -0.72 13.61 -5.67
CA VAL A 23 -1.28 12.89 -4.53
C VAL A 23 -1.20 11.38 -4.78
N LYS A 24 -0.72 10.65 -3.78
CA LYS A 24 -0.67 9.19 -3.72
C LYS A 24 -0.76 8.75 -2.25
N CYS A 25 -1.01 7.47 -2.00
CA CYS A 25 -0.91 6.91 -0.65
C CYS A 25 0.47 7.19 -0.05
N ASP A 26 0.48 7.69 1.18
CA ASP A 26 1.66 8.03 1.99
C ASP A 26 1.90 7.01 3.11
N LEU A 27 1.11 5.92 3.15
CA LEU A 27 1.07 4.95 4.25
C LEU A 27 0.67 5.56 5.61
N CYS A 28 -0.08 6.67 5.59
CA CYS A 28 -0.47 7.42 6.76
C CYS A 28 0.74 7.85 7.61
N GLU A 29 1.76 8.41 6.96
CA GLU A 29 3.04 8.81 7.58
C GLU A 29 2.87 9.69 8.84
N GLN A 30 1.81 10.51 8.87
CA GLN A 30 1.53 11.45 9.96
C GLN A 30 0.67 10.86 11.09
N ARG A 31 0.29 9.58 11.02
CA ARG A 31 -0.63 8.95 11.96
C ARG A 31 0.09 7.91 12.83
N GLU A 32 0.13 8.16 14.15
CA GLU A 32 0.82 7.28 15.11
C GLU A 32 0.19 5.88 15.19
N GLU A 33 -1.12 5.77 15.03
CA GLU A 33 -1.82 4.48 15.03
C GLU A 33 -1.63 3.67 13.73
N GLY A 34 -0.90 4.23 12.76
CA GLY A 34 -0.59 3.61 11.49
C GLY A 34 -1.71 3.72 10.45
N PRO A 35 -1.71 2.86 9.41
CA PRO A 35 -2.60 3.01 8.26
C PRO A 35 -4.09 2.89 8.64
N ALA A 36 -4.85 3.96 8.42
CA ALA A 36 -6.28 4.00 8.73
C ALA A 36 -7.09 2.94 7.96
N CYS A 37 -6.66 2.59 6.74
CA CYS A 37 -7.29 1.53 5.95
C CYS A 37 -7.12 0.14 6.55
N VAL A 38 -6.01 -0.12 7.25
CA VAL A 38 -5.76 -1.40 7.95
C VAL A 38 -6.66 -1.47 9.19
N GLU A 39 -6.69 -0.40 9.99
CA GLU A 39 -7.54 -0.33 11.19
C GLU A 39 -9.03 -0.47 10.87
N SER A 40 -9.48 0.17 9.79
CA SER A 40 -10.89 0.16 9.39
C SER A 40 -11.34 -1.17 8.77
N CYS A 41 -10.42 -2.12 8.50
CA CYS A 41 -10.74 -3.34 7.76
C CYS A 41 -11.48 -4.37 8.66
N PRO A 42 -12.80 -4.59 8.47
CA PRO A 42 -13.60 -5.39 9.41
C PRO A 42 -13.27 -6.88 9.35
N THR A 43 -12.82 -7.36 8.20
CA THR A 43 -12.50 -8.77 7.95
C THR A 43 -11.02 -9.08 8.13
N GLN A 44 -10.20 -8.11 8.55
CA GLN A 44 -8.76 -8.26 8.70
C GLN A 44 -8.04 -8.71 7.41
N ALA A 45 -8.59 -8.33 6.26
CA ALA A 45 -7.99 -8.63 4.95
C ALA A 45 -6.70 -7.81 4.70
N LEU A 46 -6.59 -6.65 5.34
CA LEU A 46 -5.43 -5.78 5.25
C LEU A 46 -4.56 -5.91 6.50
N GLN A 47 -3.26 -5.97 6.32
CA GLN A 47 -2.26 -6.06 7.39
C GLN A 47 -1.05 -5.20 7.02
N LEU A 48 -0.52 -4.45 7.99
CA LEU A 48 0.79 -3.82 7.85
C LEU A 48 1.86 -4.83 8.28
N LEU A 49 2.78 -5.15 7.38
CA LEU A 49 3.83 -6.14 7.60
C LEU A 49 5.19 -5.50 7.39
N THR A 50 6.15 -5.89 8.23
CA THR A 50 7.57 -5.66 7.95
C THR A 50 8.03 -6.51 6.77
N GLU A 51 9.14 -6.14 6.16
CA GLU A 51 9.71 -6.90 5.05
C GLU A 51 10.03 -8.35 5.42
N ARG A 52 10.48 -8.59 6.66
CA ARG A 52 10.74 -9.94 7.19
C ARG A 52 9.45 -10.76 7.30
N GLU A 53 8.38 -10.16 7.80
CA GLU A 53 7.08 -10.84 7.90
C GLU A 53 6.49 -11.12 6.52
N LEU A 54 6.60 -10.17 5.60
CA LEU A 54 6.14 -10.33 4.23
C LEU A 54 6.86 -11.49 3.53
N ARG A 55 8.20 -11.59 3.68
CA ARG A 55 8.98 -12.73 3.17
C ARG A 55 8.49 -14.06 3.74
N ARG A 56 8.23 -14.11 5.05
CA ARG A 56 7.72 -15.31 5.73
C ARG A 56 6.33 -15.71 5.19
N VAL A 57 5.39 -14.78 5.09
CA VAL A 57 4.04 -15.04 4.58
C VAL A 57 4.08 -15.49 3.12
N ARG A 58 4.92 -14.87 2.29
CA ARG A 58 5.12 -15.28 0.89
C ARG A 58 5.62 -16.72 0.80
N GLN A 59 6.65 -17.08 1.59
CA GLN A 59 7.17 -18.44 1.60
C GLN A 59 6.11 -19.45 2.04
N GLN A 60 5.35 -19.13 3.08
CA GLN A 60 4.26 -20.00 3.57
C GLN A 60 3.20 -20.25 2.49
N ARG A 61 2.82 -19.21 1.74
CA ARG A 61 1.86 -19.34 0.63
C ARG A 61 2.40 -20.22 -0.49
N ILE A 62 3.63 -19.99 -0.93
CA ILE A 62 4.25 -20.79 -2.00
C ILE A 62 4.29 -22.27 -1.61
N VAL A 63 4.73 -22.59 -0.39
CA VAL A 63 4.78 -23.97 0.13
C VAL A 63 3.37 -24.58 0.20
N ALA A 64 2.38 -23.82 0.67
CA ALA A 64 1.00 -24.29 0.76
C ALA A 64 0.35 -24.50 -0.62
N SER A 65 0.72 -23.71 -1.62
CA SER A 65 0.23 -23.85 -3.01
C SER A 65 0.85 -25.03 -3.76
N GLY A 66 1.90 -25.67 -3.22
CA GLY A 66 2.66 -26.71 -3.94
C GLY A 66 3.44 -26.17 -5.15
N GLU A 67 3.52 -24.84 -5.29
CA GLU A 67 4.28 -24.18 -6.34
C GLU A 67 5.76 -24.22 -5.94
N ASN A 68 6.61 -24.87 -6.73
CA ASN A 68 8.04 -24.88 -6.48
C ASN A 68 8.62 -23.51 -6.89
N PRO A 69 9.15 -22.70 -5.97
CA PRO A 69 9.83 -21.46 -6.32
C PRO A 69 11.22 -21.83 -6.83
N LEU A 70 11.33 -22.23 -8.09
CA LEU A 70 12.62 -22.33 -8.78
C LEU A 70 13.34 -20.97 -8.75
#